data_AF-C0Z2M4-F1
#
_entry.id   AF-C0Z2M4-F1
#
_cell.length_a   1.000
_cell.length_b   1.000
_cell.length_c   1.000
_cell.angle_alpha   90.00
_cell.angle_beta   90.00
_cell.angle_gamma   90.00
#
_symmetry.space_group_name_H-M   'P 1'
#
loop_
_entity.id
_entity.type
_entity.pdbx_description
1 polymer ?
#
loop_
_entity_poly.entity_id
_entity_poly.type
_entity_poly.pdbx_seq_one_letter_code
_entity_poly.pdbx_strand_id
1 'polypeptide(L)'
;MSLMRSQHRQGVGHRDGLRTGLHMTGSVEDGGLVEYFFGKDGSQKLKHDKFTKFMKDLTEEMLRLEFAHYDYKRRGSISAKDFALSMVAAADASHLSKLLDRVESLSEHPHLRDMRISLKEFKQFDELRSKLGPFSLALFAYGKANGLLTMKDFKRAASQREGRGTANCKRIVSVLLRWMEGF
;
A
#
# COMPACT_ATOMS: atom_id res chain seq x y z
N MET A 1 20.33 9.24 -27.18
CA MET A 1 19.43 8.12 -26.81
C MET A 1 20.16 6.96 -26.12
N SER A 2 21.33 6.50 -26.60
CA SER A 2 22.11 5.40 -25.98
C SER A 2 22.51 5.65 -24.50
N LEU A 3 22.89 6.88 -24.15
CA LEU A 3 23.43 7.22 -22.82
C LEU A 3 22.38 7.18 -21.69
N MET A 4 21.12 7.53 -21.95
CA MET A 4 20.04 7.42 -20.93
C MET A 4 19.60 5.98 -20.71
N ARG A 5 19.73 5.12 -21.73
CA ARG A 5 19.39 3.70 -21.67
C ARG A 5 20.44 2.88 -20.90
N SER A 6 21.68 3.35 -20.76
CA SER A 6 22.75 2.61 -20.07
C SER A 6 22.67 2.71 -18.54
N GLN A 7 22.04 3.73 -17.98
CA GLN A 7 22.04 3.97 -16.53
C GLN A 7 20.86 3.34 -15.77
N HIS A 8 19.79 2.91 -16.44
CA HIS A 8 18.56 2.39 -15.80
C HIS A 8 18.34 0.87 -15.95
N ARG A 9 19.37 0.11 -16.37
CA ARG A 9 19.29 -1.35 -16.53
C ARG A 9 19.57 -2.11 -15.21
N GLN A 10 18.94 -1.73 -14.10
CA GLN A 10 18.88 -2.57 -12.90
C GLN A 10 17.72 -3.58 -13.06
N GLY A 11 17.94 -4.64 -13.84
CA GLY A 11 16.89 -5.65 -14.05
C GLY A 11 17.14 -6.70 -15.13
N VAL A 12 18.28 -6.68 -15.82
CA VAL A 12 18.58 -7.68 -16.87
C VAL A 12 18.91 -9.07 -16.30
N GLY A 13 19.11 -9.19 -14.97
CA GLY A 13 19.71 -10.37 -14.34
C GLY A 13 18.79 -11.37 -13.64
N HIS A 14 17.47 -11.16 -13.54
CA HIS A 14 16.57 -12.14 -12.90
C HIS A 14 15.69 -12.85 -13.93
N ARG A 15 16.26 -13.88 -14.59
CA ARG A 15 15.50 -14.79 -15.47
C ARG A 15 14.76 -15.92 -14.74
N ASP A 16 15.01 -16.11 -13.44
CA ASP A 16 14.52 -17.31 -12.74
C ASP A 16 13.36 -17.03 -11.76
N GLY A 17 12.81 -15.82 -11.75
CA GLY A 17 11.59 -15.53 -11.02
C GLY A 17 10.37 -15.99 -11.83
N LEU A 18 9.76 -17.11 -11.45
CA LEU A 18 8.48 -17.63 -11.94
C LEU A 18 7.43 -16.51 -12.07
N ARG A 19 7.39 -15.87 -13.25
CA ARG A 19 6.29 -14.97 -13.65
C ARG A 19 5.15 -15.84 -14.13
N THR A 20 4.18 -16.07 -13.27
CA THR A 20 2.86 -16.53 -13.69
C THR A 20 2.25 -15.50 -14.66
N GLY A 21 2.21 -15.83 -15.96
CA GLY A 21 1.02 -15.52 -16.78
C GLY A 21 1.06 -14.39 -17.81
N LEU A 22 2.18 -13.79 -18.19
CA LEU A 22 2.23 -12.85 -19.34
C LEU A 22 3.51 -13.05 -20.17
N HIS A 23 3.44 -13.92 -21.17
CA HIS A 23 4.46 -14.00 -22.22
C HIS A 23 4.28 -12.80 -23.14
N MET A 24 5.06 -11.75 -22.95
CA MET A 24 5.00 -10.55 -23.79
C MET A 24 5.81 -10.82 -25.07
N THR A 25 5.12 -11.28 -26.11
CA THR A 25 5.68 -11.56 -27.43
C THR A 25 5.84 -10.25 -28.23
N GLY A 26 6.85 -9.45 -27.89
CA GLY A 26 7.18 -8.23 -28.62
C GLY A 26 8.29 -7.43 -27.96
N SER A 27 9.07 -6.66 -28.74
CA SER A 27 9.97 -5.65 -28.18
C SER A 27 9.12 -4.52 -27.62
N VAL A 28 8.82 -4.60 -26.32
CA VAL A 28 8.13 -3.54 -25.59
C VAL A 28 9.16 -2.47 -25.23
N GLU A 29 9.65 -1.73 -26.23
CA GLU A 29 10.51 -0.59 -25.95
C GLU A 29 9.69 0.44 -25.16
N ASP A 30 10.01 0.59 -23.88
CA ASP A 30 9.50 1.60 -22.95
C ASP A 30 7.97 1.61 -22.68
N GLY A 31 7.22 0.63 -23.19
CA GLY A 31 5.76 0.51 -22.95
C GLY A 31 4.94 1.71 -23.43
N GLY A 32 5.46 2.47 -24.39
CA GLY A 32 4.85 3.72 -24.87
C GLY A 32 5.09 4.94 -23.97
N LEU A 33 5.87 4.84 -22.88
CA LEU A 33 6.11 5.96 -21.96
C LEU A 33 6.89 7.11 -22.61
N VAL A 34 7.82 6.80 -23.51
CA VAL A 34 8.60 7.83 -24.24
C VAL A 34 7.67 8.65 -25.13
N GLU A 35 6.83 7.99 -25.93
CA GLU A 35 5.81 8.67 -26.74
C GLU A 35 4.82 9.42 -25.86
N TYR A 36 4.35 8.81 -24.76
CA TYR A 36 3.42 9.44 -23.83
C TYR A 36 3.98 10.73 -23.26
N PHE A 37 5.25 10.78 -22.82
CA PHE A 37 5.83 11.97 -22.21
C PHE A 37 6.33 13.00 -23.21
N PHE A 38 7.00 12.56 -24.28
CA PHE A 38 7.79 13.40 -25.19
C PHE A 38 7.22 13.48 -26.62
N GLY A 39 6.08 12.85 -26.90
CA GLY A 39 5.45 12.81 -28.22
C GLY A 39 6.10 11.76 -29.14
N LYS A 40 5.47 11.53 -30.30
CA LYS A 40 5.89 10.50 -31.28
C LYS A 40 7.37 10.60 -31.68
N ASP A 41 7.85 11.83 -31.82
CA ASP A 41 9.22 12.10 -32.26
C ASP A 41 10.19 12.36 -31.09
N GLY A 42 9.71 12.28 -29.83
CA GLY A 42 10.52 12.50 -28.63
C GLY A 42 10.98 13.95 -28.41
N SER A 43 10.43 14.91 -29.14
CA SER A 43 10.89 16.31 -29.15
C SER A 43 10.15 17.22 -28.16
N GLN A 44 9.00 16.80 -27.62
CA GLN A 44 8.24 17.59 -26.66
C GLN A 44 8.93 17.59 -25.30
N LYS A 45 8.80 18.69 -24.54
CA LYS A 45 9.31 18.76 -23.17
C LYS A 45 8.29 18.19 -22.17
N LEU A 46 8.76 17.38 -21.23
CA LEU A 46 7.93 16.89 -20.12
C LEU A 46 7.66 18.02 -19.12
N LYS A 47 6.39 18.45 -19.05
CA LYS A 47 5.93 19.42 -18.04
C LYS A 47 5.84 18.76 -16.68
N HIS A 48 6.19 19.49 -15.63
CA HIS A 48 6.10 19.04 -14.24
C HIS A 48 4.70 18.48 -13.91
N ASP A 49 3.63 19.21 -14.22
CA ASP A 49 2.26 18.79 -13.87
C ASP A 49 1.83 17.48 -14.56
N LYS A 50 2.32 17.24 -15.79
CA LYS A 50 2.08 15.99 -16.50
C LYS A 50 2.77 14.83 -15.80
N PHE A 51 4.00 15.03 -15.34
CA PHE A 51 4.75 14.03 -14.60
C PHE A 51 4.11 13.75 -13.23
N THR A 52 3.76 14.80 -12.47
CA THR A 52 3.08 14.65 -11.17
C THR A 52 1.75 13.93 -11.31
N LYS A 53 0.94 14.28 -12.32
CA LYS A 53 -0.32 13.59 -12.61
C LYS A 53 -0.08 12.12 -12.94
N PHE A 54 0.88 11.82 -13.81
CA PHE A 54 1.23 10.44 -14.14
C PHE A 54 1.61 9.62 -12.91
N MET A 55 2.49 10.15 -12.04
CA MET A 55 2.91 9.45 -10.83
C MET A 55 1.75 9.21 -9.87
N LYS A 56 0.85 10.19 -9.72
CA LYS A 56 -0.36 10.07 -8.91
C LYS A 56 -1.30 9.00 -9.47
N ASP A 57 -1.60 9.05 -10.76
CA ASP A 57 -2.49 8.10 -11.43
C ASP A 57 -1.90 6.68 -11.38
N LEU A 58 -0.58 6.53 -11.59
CA LEU A 58 0.13 5.24 -11.47
C LEU A 58 0.03 4.67 -10.06
N THR A 59 0.26 5.49 -9.04
CA THR A 59 0.18 5.05 -7.63
C THR A 59 -1.25 4.64 -7.27
N GLU A 60 -2.25 5.38 -7.76
CA GLU A 60 -3.66 5.05 -7.56
C GLU A 60 -4.05 3.73 -8.24
N GLU A 61 -3.55 3.48 -9.47
CA GLU A 61 -3.77 2.22 -10.18
C GLU A 61 -3.06 1.03 -9.50
N MET A 62 -1.83 1.19 -9.04
CA MET A 62 -1.14 0.15 -8.28
C MET A 62 -1.92 -0.24 -7.03
N LEU A 63 -2.46 0.74 -6.30
CA LEU A 63 -3.30 0.51 -5.12
C LEU A 63 -4.62 -0.19 -5.46
N ARG A 64 -5.26 0.17 -6.58
CA ARG A 64 -6.45 -0.53 -7.08
C ARG A 64 -6.15 -1.99 -7.44
N LEU A 65 -5.02 -2.24 -8.10
CA LEU A 65 -4.57 -3.59 -8.46
C LEU A 65 -4.24 -4.43 -7.22
N GLU A 66 -3.58 -3.84 -6.21
CA GLU A 66 -3.35 -4.49 -4.92
C GLU A 66 -4.67 -4.90 -4.27
N PHE A 67 -5.64 -3.98 -4.17
CA PHE A 67 -6.96 -4.32 -3.62
C PHE A 67 -7.65 -5.42 -4.44
N ALA A 68 -7.61 -5.34 -5.77
CA ALA A 68 -8.24 -6.33 -6.66
C ALA A 68 -7.59 -7.72 -6.55
N HIS A 69 -6.29 -7.79 -6.25
CA HIS A 69 -5.60 -9.05 -5.97
C HIS A 69 -6.23 -9.77 -4.77
N TYR A 70 -6.56 -9.03 -3.70
CA TYR A 70 -7.21 -9.57 -2.51
C TYR A 70 -8.74 -9.71 -2.65
N ASP A 71 -9.40 -8.85 -3.44
CA ASP A 71 -10.80 -9.00 -3.83
C ASP A 71 -10.95 -9.90 -5.07
N TYR A 72 -10.30 -11.06 -5.05
CA TYR A 72 -10.30 -12.01 -6.19
C TYR A 72 -11.71 -12.52 -6.55
N LYS A 73 -12.67 -12.42 -5.61
CA LYS A 73 -14.08 -12.77 -5.83
C LYS A 73 -14.92 -11.60 -6.37
N ARG A 74 -14.32 -10.43 -6.60
CA ARG A 74 -14.98 -9.22 -7.14
C ARG A 74 -16.22 -8.81 -6.32
N ARG A 75 -16.13 -8.85 -5.00
CA ARG A 75 -17.21 -8.51 -4.07
C ARG A 75 -17.27 -7.03 -3.73
N GLY A 76 -16.28 -6.25 -4.15
CA GLY A 76 -16.10 -4.84 -3.77
C GLY A 76 -15.59 -4.67 -2.32
N SER A 77 -15.20 -5.77 -1.66
CA SER A 77 -14.68 -5.75 -0.29
C SER A 77 -13.81 -6.98 0.00
N ILE A 78 -12.81 -6.81 0.84
CA ILE A 78 -11.88 -7.87 1.29
C ILE A 78 -12.12 -8.20 2.76
N SER A 79 -11.72 -9.40 3.22
CA SER A 79 -11.80 -9.74 4.65
C SER A 79 -10.73 -9.01 5.46
N ALA A 80 -10.87 -8.98 6.80
CA ALA A 80 -9.81 -8.50 7.68
C ALA A 80 -8.51 -9.32 7.52
N LYS A 81 -8.63 -10.63 7.25
CA LYS A 81 -7.48 -11.51 7.01
C LYS A 81 -6.76 -11.13 5.71
N ASP A 82 -7.49 -10.94 4.62
CA ASP A 82 -6.93 -10.53 3.32
C ASP A 82 -6.28 -9.14 3.40
N PHE A 83 -6.92 -8.21 4.11
CA PHE A 83 -6.33 -6.90 4.40
C PHE A 83 -5.02 -7.02 5.19
N ALA A 84 -4.98 -7.87 6.22
CA ALA A 84 -3.75 -8.07 6.98
C ALA A 84 -2.64 -8.71 6.14
N LEU A 85 -2.97 -9.66 5.25
CA LEU A 85 -2.03 -10.20 4.27
C LEU A 85 -1.46 -9.13 3.33
N SER A 86 -2.27 -8.15 2.91
CA SER A 86 -1.79 -7.02 2.11
C SER A 86 -0.72 -6.20 2.82
N MET A 87 -0.84 -6.02 4.14
CA MET A 87 0.19 -5.35 4.94
C MET A 87 1.46 -6.20 5.07
N VAL A 88 1.31 -7.52 5.27
CA VAL A 88 2.44 -8.46 5.37
C VAL A 88 3.26 -8.49 4.07
N ALA A 89 2.60 -8.38 2.91
CA ALA A 89 3.27 -8.33 1.61
C ALA A 89 4.26 -7.15 1.45
N ALA A 90 4.07 -6.08 2.24
CA ALA A 90 4.95 -4.90 2.25
C ALA A 90 5.95 -4.90 3.42
N ALA A 91 5.96 -5.92 4.27
CA ALA A 91 6.81 -6.00 5.45
C ALA A 91 8.20 -6.58 5.15
N ASP A 92 9.14 -6.38 6.09
CA ASP A 92 10.46 -6.99 6.03
C ASP A 92 10.35 -8.53 6.12
N ALA A 93 11.00 -9.23 5.17
CA ALA A 93 10.96 -10.68 5.07
C ALA A 93 11.50 -11.39 6.33
N SER A 94 12.40 -10.77 7.09
CA SER A 94 12.93 -11.31 8.35
C SER A 94 11.86 -11.48 9.44
N HIS A 95 10.71 -10.80 9.31
CA HIS A 95 9.59 -10.90 10.24
C HIS A 95 8.39 -11.66 9.67
N LEU A 96 8.48 -12.17 8.44
CA LEU A 96 7.35 -12.72 7.70
C LEU A 96 6.62 -13.84 8.45
N SER A 97 7.36 -14.82 8.98
CA SER A 97 6.77 -15.95 9.72
C SER A 97 5.90 -15.47 10.90
N LYS A 98 6.46 -14.62 11.76
CA LYS A 98 5.76 -14.05 12.92
C LYS A 98 4.53 -13.24 12.51
N LEU A 99 4.61 -12.50 11.41
CA LEU A 99 3.49 -11.70 10.94
C LEU A 99 2.38 -12.55 10.33
N LEU A 100 2.71 -13.65 9.64
CA LEU A 100 1.73 -14.61 9.12
C LEU A 100 1.02 -15.35 10.26
N ASP A 101 1.73 -15.74 11.31
CA ASP A 101 1.11 -16.34 12.51
C ASP A 101 0.06 -15.39 13.13
N ARG A 102 0.39 -14.09 13.20
CA ARG A 102 -0.55 -13.05 13.66
C ARG A 102 -1.75 -12.86 12.72
N VAL A 103 -1.58 -13.06 11.42
CA VAL A 103 -2.71 -13.03 10.47
C VAL A 103 -3.65 -14.21 10.73
N GLU A 104 -3.11 -15.39 11.03
CA GLU A 104 -3.93 -16.56 11.30
C GLU A 104 -4.75 -16.40 12.59
N SER A 105 -4.17 -15.81 13.63
CA SER A 105 -4.87 -15.56 14.90
C SER A 105 -5.99 -14.51 14.79
N LEU A 106 -6.05 -13.70 13.73
CA LEU A 106 -7.21 -12.80 13.52
C LEU A 106 -8.54 -13.55 13.41
N SER A 107 -8.51 -14.81 12.97
CA SER A 107 -9.70 -15.66 12.85
C SER A 107 -10.32 -16.04 14.20
N GLU A 108 -9.53 -15.97 15.29
CA GLU A 108 -9.97 -16.23 16.67
C GLU A 108 -10.88 -15.13 17.23
N HIS A 109 -10.95 -13.98 16.54
CA HIS A 109 -11.77 -12.84 16.94
C HIS A 109 -13.05 -12.75 16.09
N PRO A 110 -14.23 -13.11 16.63
CA PRO A 110 -15.48 -13.16 15.85
C PRO A 110 -15.83 -11.85 15.14
N HIS A 111 -15.57 -10.71 15.81
CA HIS A 111 -15.84 -9.38 15.27
C HIS A 111 -14.91 -8.97 14.10
N LEU A 112 -13.75 -9.63 13.94
CA LEU A 112 -12.84 -9.42 12.81
C LEU A 112 -13.10 -10.42 11.68
N ARG A 113 -13.52 -11.65 12.01
CA ARG A 113 -13.82 -12.69 11.02
C ARG A 113 -14.88 -12.27 10.00
N ASP A 114 -15.93 -11.61 10.48
CA ASP A 114 -17.04 -11.16 9.62
C ASP A 114 -16.84 -9.74 9.08
N MET A 115 -15.72 -9.09 9.44
CA MET A 115 -15.40 -7.74 8.99
C MET A 115 -15.07 -7.72 7.49
N ARG A 116 -15.59 -6.69 6.82
CA ARG A 116 -15.33 -6.39 5.41
C ARG A 116 -14.76 -5.00 5.26
N ILE A 117 -13.73 -4.88 4.43
CA ILE A 117 -13.00 -3.64 4.14
C ILE A 117 -13.20 -3.32 2.67
N SER A 118 -13.82 -2.17 2.40
CA SER A 118 -14.06 -1.65 1.06
C SER A 118 -12.80 -1.04 0.44
N LEU A 119 -12.79 -0.84 -0.89
CA LEU A 119 -11.71 -0.11 -1.58
C LEU A 119 -11.54 1.32 -1.03
N LYS A 120 -12.64 1.96 -0.62
CA LYS A 120 -12.60 3.29 -0.01
C LYS A 120 -11.81 3.27 1.30
N GLU A 121 -12.12 2.33 2.19
CA GLU A 121 -11.40 2.15 3.45
C GLU A 121 -9.92 1.79 3.17
N PHE A 122 -9.65 0.90 2.21
CA PHE A 122 -8.29 0.56 1.79
C PHE A 122 -7.47 1.78 1.35
N LYS A 123 -8.08 2.70 0.58
CA LYS A 123 -7.47 3.97 0.19
C LYS A 123 -7.17 4.88 1.38
N GLN A 124 -8.08 4.95 2.36
CA GLN A 124 -7.84 5.73 3.58
C GLN A 124 -6.66 5.18 4.38
N PHE A 125 -6.49 3.85 4.41
CA PHE A 125 -5.31 3.25 5.00
C PHE A 125 -4.02 3.60 4.25
N ASP A 126 -4.05 3.60 2.91
CA ASP A 126 -2.91 4.04 2.10
C ASP A 126 -2.48 5.49 2.41
N GLU A 127 -3.44 6.39 2.58
CA GLU A 127 -3.16 7.76 3.00
C GLU A 127 -2.48 7.82 4.38
N LEU A 128 -2.86 6.95 5.31
CA LEU A 128 -2.17 6.83 6.60
C LEU A 128 -0.76 6.28 6.44
N ARG A 129 -0.55 5.24 5.61
CA ARG A 129 0.77 4.67 5.29
C ARG A 129 1.72 5.72 4.68
N SER A 130 1.20 6.61 3.84
CA SER A 130 2.00 7.70 3.26
C SER A 130 2.50 8.72 4.30
N LYS A 131 1.98 8.70 5.53
CA LYS A 131 2.27 9.65 6.61
C LYS A 131 2.84 8.97 7.87
N LEU A 132 3.51 7.82 7.74
CA LEU A 132 4.00 7.04 8.88
C LEU A 132 4.97 7.81 9.79
N GLY A 133 5.85 8.66 9.26
CA GLY A 133 6.79 9.46 10.07
C GLY A 133 6.09 10.41 11.05
N PRO A 134 5.23 11.32 10.56
CA PRO A 134 4.42 12.18 11.45
C PRO A 134 3.46 11.40 12.36
N PHE A 135 2.96 10.25 11.89
CA PHE A 135 2.09 9.39 12.68
C PHE A 135 2.83 8.74 13.86
N SER A 136 4.02 8.18 13.62
CA SER A 136 4.84 7.56 14.68
C SER A 136 5.27 8.58 15.73
N LEU A 137 5.62 9.80 15.32
CA LEU A 137 5.94 10.88 16.25
C LEU A 137 4.76 11.20 17.18
N ALA A 138 3.53 11.23 16.66
CA ALA A 138 2.34 11.46 17.47
C ALA A 138 2.12 10.32 18.48
N LEU A 139 2.31 9.07 18.05
CA LEU A 139 2.23 7.91 18.93
C LEU A 139 3.26 7.99 20.07
N PHE A 140 4.53 8.27 19.76
CA PHE A 140 5.58 8.42 20.77
C PHE A 140 5.29 9.56 21.75
N ALA A 141 4.78 10.69 21.25
CA ALA A 141 4.41 11.81 22.11
C ALA A 141 3.31 11.44 23.11
N TYR A 142 2.25 10.74 22.65
CA TYR A 142 1.20 10.27 23.55
C TYR A 142 1.68 9.20 24.53
N GLY A 143 2.47 8.24 24.08
CA GLY A 143 3.05 7.23 24.96
C GLY A 143 3.92 7.84 26.07
N LYS A 144 4.73 8.86 25.73
CA LYS A 144 5.55 9.58 26.72
C LYS A 144 4.71 10.39 27.71
N ALA A 145 3.63 11.02 27.24
CA ALA A 145 2.78 11.85 28.10
C ALA A 145 1.88 11.02 29.03
N ASN A 146 1.37 9.88 28.54
CA ASN A 146 0.39 9.05 29.25
C ASN A 146 1.03 7.85 29.97
N GLY A 147 2.33 7.59 29.77
CA GLY A 147 3.05 6.43 30.30
C GLY A 147 2.75 5.11 29.58
N LEU A 148 1.58 4.99 28.95
CA LEU A 148 1.18 3.86 28.10
C LEU A 148 0.42 4.38 26.88
N LEU A 149 0.63 3.73 25.73
CA LEU A 149 -0.09 4.04 24.51
C LEU A 149 -1.47 3.38 24.52
N THR A 150 -2.54 4.18 24.50
CA THR A 150 -3.91 3.63 24.53
C THR A 150 -4.57 3.62 23.14
N MET A 151 -5.65 2.85 23.00
CA MET A 151 -6.55 2.85 21.84
C MET A 151 -7.05 4.26 21.48
N LYS A 152 -7.29 5.11 22.49
CA LYS A 152 -7.72 6.51 22.29
C LYS A 152 -6.60 7.33 21.67
N ASP A 153 -5.36 7.13 22.13
CA ASP A 153 -4.18 7.83 21.61
C ASP A 153 -3.89 7.44 20.16
N PHE A 154 -4.01 6.16 19.84
CA PHE A 154 -3.84 5.68 18.47
C PHE A 154 -4.89 6.26 17.52
N LYS A 155 -6.17 6.20 17.92
CA LYS A 155 -7.27 6.82 17.14
C LYS A 155 -7.05 8.32 16.98
N ARG A 156 -6.58 9.01 18.02
CA ARG A 156 -6.27 10.44 17.98
C ARG A 156 -5.12 10.74 17.03
N ALA A 157 -4.04 9.97 17.08
CA ALA A 157 -2.89 10.10 16.18
C ALA A 157 -3.30 9.88 14.71
N ALA A 158 -4.16 8.90 14.44
CA ALA A 158 -4.67 8.63 13.10
C ALA A 158 -5.60 9.75 12.60
N SER A 159 -6.52 10.20 13.47
CA SER A 159 -7.52 11.24 13.14
C SER A 159 -6.93 12.63 12.98
N GLN A 160 -5.88 12.99 13.72
CA GLN A 160 -5.23 14.30 13.62
C GLN A 160 -4.54 14.51 12.26
N ARG A 161 -4.33 13.43 11.48
CA ARG A 161 -3.57 13.44 10.23
C ARG A 161 -4.44 13.14 9.00
N GLU A 162 -5.67 12.68 9.21
CA GLU A 162 -6.71 12.49 8.20
C GLU A 162 -7.61 13.74 8.22
N GLY A 163 -7.34 14.72 7.35
CA GLY A 163 -8.17 15.92 7.28
C GLY A 163 -9.65 15.57 7.04
N ARG A 164 -10.51 15.84 8.02
CA ARG A 164 -11.99 15.79 7.95
C ARG A 164 -12.66 14.43 7.63
N GLY A 165 -12.17 13.30 8.16
CA GLY A 165 -12.75 11.97 7.90
C GLY A 165 -12.90 11.00 9.08
N THR A 166 -13.30 11.45 10.28
CA THR A 166 -13.19 10.69 11.55
C THR A 166 -14.07 9.44 11.73
N ALA A 167 -14.90 9.05 10.76
CA ALA A 167 -15.86 7.95 10.95
C ALA A 167 -15.35 6.56 10.55
N ASN A 168 -14.49 6.44 9.53
CA ASN A 168 -14.30 5.17 8.81
C ASN A 168 -13.00 4.42 9.12
N CYS A 169 -11.98 5.06 9.71
CA CYS A 169 -10.77 4.35 10.13
C CYS A 169 -10.97 3.42 11.35
N LYS A 170 -12.15 3.38 12.00
CA LYS A 170 -12.37 2.56 13.20
C LYS A 170 -12.09 1.07 12.97
N ARG A 171 -12.44 0.54 11.80
CA ARG A 171 -12.29 -0.89 11.44
C ARG A 171 -10.84 -1.23 11.09
N ILE A 172 -10.19 -0.42 10.27
CA ILE A 172 -8.78 -0.56 9.93
C ILE A 172 -7.90 -0.41 11.17
N VAL A 173 -8.18 0.59 12.01
CA VAL A 173 -7.48 0.80 13.28
C VAL A 173 -7.65 -0.38 14.23
N SER A 174 -8.83 -1.04 14.27
CA SER A 174 -8.98 -2.26 15.07
C SER A 174 -8.16 -3.44 14.55
N VAL A 175 -8.05 -3.61 13.23
CA VAL A 175 -7.18 -4.65 12.65
C VAL A 175 -5.72 -4.33 12.93
N LEU A 176 -5.29 -3.08 12.71
CA LEU A 176 -3.92 -2.63 12.96
C LEU A 176 -3.52 -2.79 14.43
N LEU A 177 -4.35 -2.34 15.35
CA LEU A 177 -4.04 -2.43 16.78
C LEU A 177 -3.99 -3.87 17.24
N ARG A 178 -4.93 -4.73 16.82
CA ARG A 178 -4.87 -6.12 17.21
C ARG A 178 -3.67 -6.86 16.61
N TRP A 179 -3.25 -6.45 15.41
CA TRP A 179 -2.03 -6.92 14.76
C TRP A 179 -0.74 -6.40 15.45
N MET A 180 -0.80 -5.24 16.11
CA MET A 180 0.31 -4.64 16.88
C MET A 180 0.37 -5.05 18.35
N GLU A 181 -0.76 -5.40 19.00
CA GLU A 181 -0.87 -5.79 20.43
C GLU A 181 -0.07 -7.05 20.83
N GLY A 182 0.75 -7.62 19.93
CA GLY A 182 1.78 -8.60 20.25
C GLY A 182 3.15 -7.99 20.60
N PHE A 183 3.17 -6.79 21.19
CA PHE A 183 4.35 -6.12 21.76
C PHE A 183 4.17 -5.92 23.26
#